data_AF-X8J4Z5-F1
#
_entry.id   AF-X8J4Z5-F1
#
_cell.length_a   1.000
_cell.length_b   1.000
_cell.length_c   1.000
_cell.angle_alpha   90.00
_cell.angle_beta   90.00
_cell.angle_gamma   90.00
#
_symmetry.space_group_name_H-M   'P 1'
#
loop_
_entity.id
_entity.type
_entity.pdbx_description
1 polymer ?
#
loop_
_entity_poly.entity_id
_entity_poly.type
_entity_poly.pdbx_seq_one_letter_code
_entity_poly.pdbx_strand_id
1 'polypeptide(L)'
;MIAFGQSAGSISAGYLPFAYPNNPIVTGIGELSASVLIPNPTVIMPELAQGNFTNLASAVGCAPGNTTDKQIFECMQNVPWQTLTDYIVGHPEMTYLFHIVADNITAFSSLEVTARIAAGKLARIPQFGGQLDNEGDSLVPFSFDGINQTAADDFTYSLLVCPGAKEAQLRVNAGLPTFRYRYSGIYPNLSPYPFIRTYHTSDVPMWFGAVNTVQGLKDQTTAEQKKQSAYMQGALVAFTQDPQQRLIKYGWPLYQGSTGKTLVHLDPRTAQRCGV
;
A
#
# COMPACT_ATOMS: atom_id res chain seq x y z
N MET A 1 9.02 -14.21 -10.18
CA MET A 1 8.21 -12.99 -10.41
C MET A 1 7.98 -12.31 -9.07
N ILE A 2 7.91 -10.98 -9.02
CA ILE A 2 7.58 -10.26 -7.78
C ILE A 2 6.11 -9.81 -7.81
N ALA A 3 5.51 -9.62 -6.64
CA ALA A 3 4.31 -8.81 -6.50
C ALA A 3 4.70 -7.43 -5.97
N PHE A 4 4.17 -6.39 -6.59
CA PHE A 4 4.50 -5.00 -6.30
C PHE A 4 3.24 -4.16 -6.40
N GLY A 5 3.00 -3.30 -5.40
CA GLY A 5 1.80 -2.49 -5.39
C GLY A 5 1.92 -1.26 -4.51
N GLN A 6 0.94 -0.38 -4.66
CA GLN A 6 0.82 0.84 -3.87
C GLN A 6 -0.49 0.84 -3.08
N SER A 7 -0.45 1.34 -1.85
CA SER A 7 -1.63 1.43 -0.98
C SER A 7 -2.32 0.08 -0.77
N ALA A 8 -3.63 -0.03 -1.02
CA ALA A 8 -4.36 -1.29 -1.01
C ALA A 8 -3.72 -2.39 -1.88
N GLY A 9 -3.10 -2.03 -3.02
CA GLY A 9 -2.34 -2.98 -3.84
C GLY A 9 -1.06 -3.47 -3.16
N SER A 10 -0.41 -2.61 -2.37
CA SER A 10 0.74 -2.97 -1.53
C SER A 10 0.34 -3.98 -0.47
N ILE A 11 -0.74 -3.70 0.26
CA ILE A 11 -1.31 -4.60 1.27
C ILE A 11 -1.69 -5.95 0.64
N SER A 12 -2.32 -5.93 -0.54
CA SER A 12 -2.72 -7.14 -1.26
C SER A 12 -1.51 -8.00 -1.65
N ALA A 13 -0.42 -7.38 -2.12
CA ALA A 13 0.84 -8.07 -2.39
C ALA A 13 1.48 -8.62 -1.11
N GLY A 14 1.50 -7.82 -0.03
CA GLY A 14 2.05 -8.16 1.27
C GLY A 14 1.40 -9.37 1.95
N TYR A 15 0.15 -9.70 1.61
CA TYR A 15 -0.50 -10.91 2.12
C TYR A 15 -0.08 -12.21 1.42
N LEU A 16 0.47 -12.15 0.20
CA LEU A 16 0.84 -13.36 -0.56
C LEU A 16 1.80 -14.32 0.18
N PRO A 17 2.83 -13.86 0.92
CA PRO A 17 3.67 -14.73 1.75
C PRO A 17 2.88 -15.47 2.84
N PHE A 18 1.80 -14.89 3.35
CA PHE A 18 0.98 -15.46 4.42
C PHE A 18 -0.07 -16.43 3.89
N ALA A 19 -0.64 -16.14 2.71
CA ALA A 19 -1.59 -17.00 2.02
C ALA A 19 -0.92 -18.24 1.40
N TYR A 20 0.34 -18.10 0.96
CA TYR A 20 1.12 -19.16 0.31
C TYR A 20 2.42 -19.47 1.06
N PRO A 21 2.38 -19.90 2.34
CA PRO A 21 3.57 -19.99 3.18
C PRO A 21 4.56 -21.09 2.75
N ASN A 22 4.04 -22.19 2.17
CA ASN A 22 4.85 -23.37 1.83
C ASN A 22 5.21 -23.45 0.34
N ASN A 23 4.33 -22.95 -0.55
CA ASN A 23 4.53 -22.96 -1.99
C ASN A 23 4.27 -21.55 -2.54
N PRO A 24 5.20 -20.60 -2.33
CA PRO A 24 5.01 -19.21 -2.70
C PRO A 24 4.88 -19.05 -4.21
N ILE A 25 3.86 -18.30 -4.64
CA ILE A 25 3.60 -17.98 -6.04
C ILE A 25 4.40 -16.75 -6.54
N VAL A 26 5.15 -16.10 -5.66
CA VAL A 26 6.02 -14.95 -5.94
C VAL A 26 7.35 -15.12 -5.23
N THR A 27 8.40 -14.51 -5.77
CA THR A 27 9.78 -14.61 -5.29
C THR A 27 10.23 -13.39 -4.49
N GLY A 28 9.41 -12.34 -4.44
CA GLY A 28 9.66 -11.13 -3.66
C GLY A 28 8.44 -10.23 -3.63
N ILE A 29 8.38 -9.37 -2.62
CA ILE A 29 7.30 -8.39 -2.41
C ILE A 29 7.89 -6.98 -2.49
N GLY A 30 7.17 -6.07 -3.14
CA GLY A 30 7.44 -4.64 -3.08
C GLY A 30 6.22 -3.88 -2.58
N GLU A 31 6.40 -3.15 -1.48
CA GLU A 31 5.33 -2.43 -0.79
C GLU A 31 5.50 -0.92 -0.84
N LEU A 32 4.68 -0.23 -1.64
CA LEU A 32 4.64 1.22 -1.67
C LEU A 32 3.54 1.75 -0.73
N SER A 33 3.94 2.59 0.22
CA SER A 33 3.12 3.36 1.15
C SER A 33 2.31 2.62 2.21
N ALA A 34 1.93 1.35 2.01
CA ALA A 34 1.09 0.63 2.97
C ALA A 34 1.59 -0.79 3.24
N SER A 35 1.37 -1.26 4.46
CA SER A 35 1.89 -2.52 5.00
C SER A 35 0.73 -3.40 5.47
N VAL A 36 0.91 -4.71 5.60
CA VAL A 36 -0.15 -5.61 6.13
C VAL A 36 -0.46 -5.39 7.61
N LEU A 37 0.33 -4.56 8.31
CA LEU A 37 0.07 -4.11 9.68
C LEU A 37 -0.73 -2.82 9.79
N ILE A 38 -1.30 -2.29 8.69
CA ILE A 38 -2.21 -1.15 8.77
C ILE A 38 -3.30 -1.42 9.83
N PRO A 39 -3.65 -0.45 10.71
CA PRO A 39 -4.59 -0.70 11.78
C PRO A 39 -5.94 -1.21 11.29
N ASN A 40 -6.44 -2.26 11.92
CA ASN A 40 -7.81 -2.72 11.76
C ASN A 40 -8.75 -1.81 12.59
N PRO A 41 -9.99 -1.52 12.13
CA PRO A 41 -10.61 -1.91 10.88
C PRO A 41 -10.56 -0.80 9.79
N THR A 42 -9.41 -0.14 9.57
CA THR A 42 -9.34 0.99 8.62
C THR A 42 -9.48 0.55 7.16
N VAL A 43 -8.61 -0.36 6.72
CA VAL A 43 -8.63 -0.94 5.35
C VAL A 43 -8.91 -2.43 5.38
N ILE A 44 -8.63 -3.09 6.51
CA ILE A 44 -8.82 -4.52 6.72
C ILE A 44 -9.99 -4.73 7.67
N MET A 45 -11.12 -5.14 7.11
CA MET A 45 -12.34 -5.38 7.86
C MET A 45 -12.36 -6.78 8.47
N PRO A 46 -12.99 -6.97 9.65
CA PRO A 46 -13.29 -8.30 10.15
C PRO A 46 -14.33 -8.98 9.25
N GLU A 47 -14.30 -10.32 9.21
CA GLU A 47 -15.20 -11.15 8.40
C GLU A 47 -16.70 -10.85 8.61
N LEU A 48 -17.08 -10.38 9.80
CA LEU A 48 -18.47 -10.09 10.17
C LEU A 48 -19.01 -8.74 9.66
N ALA A 49 -18.20 -7.93 8.95
CA ALA A 49 -18.62 -6.62 8.43
C ALA A 49 -19.37 -6.72 7.08
N GLN A 50 -20.34 -7.64 6.94
CA GLN A 50 -20.95 -8.02 5.65
C GLN A 50 -22.26 -7.28 5.30
N GLY A 51 -22.65 -6.25 6.07
CA GLY A 51 -23.92 -5.54 5.86
C GLY A 51 -24.06 -4.90 4.47
N ASN A 52 -22.95 -4.44 3.89
CA ASN A 52 -22.95 -3.72 2.61
C ASN A 52 -23.37 -4.62 1.43
N PHE A 53 -22.91 -5.87 1.40
CA PHE A 53 -23.26 -6.80 0.32
C PHE A 53 -24.76 -7.10 0.33
N THR A 54 -25.30 -7.51 1.49
CA THR A 54 -26.71 -7.86 1.62
C THR A 54 -27.62 -6.63 1.43
N ASN A 55 -27.20 -5.44 1.87
CA ASN A 55 -27.95 -4.22 1.67
C ASN A 55 -28.04 -3.83 0.18
N LEU A 56 -26.92 -3.87 -0.54
CA LEU A 56 -26.90 -3.65 -1.99
C LEU A 56 -27.71 -4.71 -2.73
N ALA A 57 -27.60 -5.97 -2.30
CA ALA A 57 -28.38 -7.07 -2.88
C ALA A 57 -29.89 -6.85 -2.71
N SER A 58 -30.35 -6.38 -1.54
CA SER A 58 -31.75 -5.98 -1.34
C SER A 58 -32.16 -4.84 -2.27
N ALA A 59 -31.30 -3.84 -2.42
CA ALA A 59 -31.58 -2.66 -3.26
C ALA A 59 -31.76 -2.98 -4.75
N VAL A 60 -31.04 -3.98 -5.26
CA VAL A 60 -31.16 -4.43 -6.65
C VAL A 60 -32.13 -5.61 -6.83
N GLY A 61 -32.89 -5.96 -5.78
CA GLY A 61 -33.94 -6.98 -5.85
C GLY A 61 -33.45 -8.42 -5.72
N CYS A 62 -32.21 -8.64 -5.29
CA CYS A 62 -31.60 -9.97 -5.13
C CYS A 62 -31.74 -10.59 -3.74
N ALA A 63 -32.21 -9.85 -2.73
CA ALA A 63 -32.49 -10.38 -1.40
C ALA A 63 -33.97 -10.19 -0.94
N PRO A 64 -34.98 -10.64 -1.71
CA PRO A 64 -36.37 -10.57 -1.28
C PRO A 64 -36.66 -11.61 -0.18
N GLY A 65 -37.08 -11.17 1.00
CA GLY A 65 -37.61 -12.05 2.07
C GLY A 65 -36.65 -13.18 2.50
N ASN A 66 -37.19 -14.39 2.75
CA ASN A 66 -36.44 -15.59 3.18
C ASN A 66 -35.56 -16.18 2.04
N THR A 67 -34.63 -15.40 1.51
CA THR A 67 -33.62 -15.86 0.55
C THR A 67 -32.37 -16.33 1.28
N THR A 68 -31.80 -17.45 0.82
CA THR A 68 -30.52 -17.97 1.33
C THR A 68 -29.34 -17.22 0.73
N ASP A 69 -28.19 -17.20 1.40
CA ASP A 69 -26.96 -16.56 0.89
C ASP A 69 -26.58 -17.04 -0.51
N LYS A 70 -26.78 -18.33 -0.80
CA LYS A 70 -26.57 -18.91 -2.12
C LYS A 70 -27.48 -18.27 -3.19
N GLN A 71 -28.77 -18.12 -2.90
CA GLN A 71 -29.71 -17.51 -3.83
C GLN A 71 -29.42 -16.03 -4.05
N ILE A 72 -29.04 -15.31 -2.98
CA ILE A 72 -28.62 -13.91 -3.07
C ILE A 72 -27.39 -13.80 -3.99
N PHE A 73 -26.37 -14.63 -3.76
CA PHE A 73 -25.15 -14.65 -4.56
C PHE A 73 -25.42 -14.97 -6.03
N GLU A 74 -26.18 -16.04 -6.32
CA GLU A 74 -26.54 -16.42 -7.69
C GLU A 74 -27.35 -15.34 -8.41
N CYS A 75 -28.25 -14.64 -7.71
CA CYS A 75 -28.95 -13.49 -8.28
C CYS A 75 -27.99 -12.34 -8.60
N MET A 76 -27.14 -11.97 -7.64
CA MET A 76 -26.19 -10.86 -7.77
C MET A 76 -25.22 -11.06 -8.94
N GLN A 77 -24.84 -12.30 -9.26
CA GLN A 77 -24.01 -12.63 -10.43
C GLN A 77 -24.67 -12.26 -11.77
N ASN A 78 -25.99 -12.13 -11.82
CA ASN A 78 -26.74 -11.77 -13.02
C ASN A 78 -27.09 -10.27 -13.08
N VAL A 79 -26.79 -9.49 -12.04
CA VAL A 79 -27.01 -8.04 -12.04
C VAL A 79 -25.90 -7.36 -12.85
N PRO A 80 -26.23 -6.51 -13.84
CA PRO A 80 -25.22 -5.75 -14.56
C PRO A 80 -24.37 -4.90 -13.62
N TRP A 81 -23.05 -4.91 -13.80
CA TRP A 81 -22.15 -4.16 -12.92
C TRP A 81 -22.43 -2.65 -12.94
N GLN A 82 -22.92 -2.11 -14.06
CA GLN A 82 -23.35 -0.71 -14.15
C GLN A 82 -24.48 -0.40 -13.17
N THR A 83 -25.46 -1.30 -13.05
CA THR A 83 -26.55 -1.14 -12.07
C THR A 83 -26.02 -1.10 -10.64
N LEU A 84 -25.01 -1.92 -10.32
CA LEU A 84 -24.37 -1.91 -9.01
C LEU A 84 -23.62 -0.59 -8.78
N THR A 85 -22.80 -0.16 -9.74
CA THR A 85 -22.00 1.07 -9.64
C THR A 85 -22.88 2.31 -9.59
N ASP A 86 -23.89 2.42 -10.44
CA ASP A 86 -24.82 3.55 -10.48
C ASP A 86 -25.59 3.65 -9.15
N TYR A 87 -26.01 2.52 -8.58
CA TYR A 87 -26.66 2.52 -7.27
C TYR A 87 -25.71 3.00 -6.17
N ILE A 88 -24.48 2.46 -6.11
CA ILE A 88 -23.47 2.86 -5.12
C ILE A 88 -23.16 4.35 -5.20
N VAL A 89 -22.90 4.87 -6.41
CA VAL A 89 -22.54 6.28 -6.63
C VAL A 89 -23.74 7.21 -6.40
N GLY A 90 -24.95 6.77 -6.74
CA GLY A 90 -26.18 7.54 -6.56
C GLY A 90 -26.66 7.65 -5.11
N HIS A 91 -26.10 6.86 -4.18
CA HIS A 91 -26.50 6.80 -2.77
C HIS A 91 -25.29 7.01 -1.83
N PRO A 92 -24.61 8.17 -1.88
CA PRO A 92 -23.43 8.43 -1.06
C PRO A 92 -23.72 8.38 0.46
N GLU A 93 -24.96 8.63 0.87
CA GLU A 93 -25.42 8.51 2.26
C GLU A 93 -25.31 7.08 2.82
N MET A 94 -25.35 6.06 1.94
CA MET A 94 -25.25 4.66 2.33
C MET A 94 -23.81 4.26 2.69
N THR A 95 -22.82 5.05 2.27
CA THR A 95 -21.40 4.81 2.58
C THR A 95 -20.96 3.37 2.25
N TYR A 96 -21.34 2.87 1.07
CA TYR A 96 -20.94 1.53 0.64
C TYR A 96 -19.41 1.42 0.55
N LEU A 97 -18.89 0.42 1.25
CA LEU A 97 -17.45 0.17 1.35
C LEU A 97 -17.18 -1.34 1.18
N PHE A 98 -16.42 -1.69 0.15
CA PHE A 98 -16.00 -3.06 -0.15
C PHE A 98 -14.49 -3.17 0.04
N HIS A 99 -14.07 -3.49 1.26
CA HIS A 99 -12.68 -3.57 1.67
C HIS A 99 -12.13 -5.00 1.64
N ILE A 100 -10.82 -5.12 1.88
CA ILE A 100 -10.19 -6.41 2.17
C ILE A 100 -10.78 -6.94 3.47
N VAL A 101 -11.16 -8.21 3.47
CA VAL A 101 -11.70 -8.92 4.63
C VAL A 101 -10.65 -9.86 5.17
N ALA A 102 -10.37 -9.80 6.47
CA ALA A 102 -9.50 -10.78 7.13
C ALA A 102 -10.23 -12.13 7.27
N ASP A 103 -10.20 -12.91 6.19
CA ASP A 103 -10.79 -14.25 6.08
C ASP A 103 -9.92 -15.38 6.64
N ASN A 104 -8.70 -15.06 7.11
CA ASN A 104 -7.68 -16.01 7.56
C ASN A 104 -7.24 -17.03 6.50
N ILE A 105 -7.48 -16.74 5.24
CA ILE A 105 -7.08 -17.55 4.09
C ILE A 105 -6.23 -16.71 3.15
N THR A 106 -6.80 -15.62 2.64
CA THR A 106 -6.17 -14.71 1.68
C THR A 106 -5.68 -13.43 2.32
N ALA A 107 -6.31 -12.98 3.42
CA ALA A 107 -5.90 -11.83 4.21
C ALA A 107 -6.08 -12.09 5.72
N PHE A 108 -5.33 -11.35 6.52
CA PHE A 108 -5.17 -11.64 7.94
C PHE A 108 -5.23 -10.35 8.76
N SER A 109 -5.78 -10.42 9.97
CA SER A 109 -5.71 -9.29 10.91
C SER A 109 -4.26 -8.96 11.27
N SER A 110 -3.99 -7.72 11.69
CA SER A 110 -2.66 -7.31 12.18
C SER A 110 -2.12 -8.19 13.33
N LEU A 111 -3.02 -8.71 14.18
CA LEU A 111 -2.67 -9.67 15.23
C LEU A 111 -2.20 -11.01 14.64
N GLU A 112 -2.94 -11.53 13.67
CA GLU A 112 -2.62 -12.81 13.01
C GLU A 112 -1.35 -12.70 12.16
N VAL A 113 -1.14 -11.58 11.46
CA VAL A 113 0.13 -11.26 10.76
C VAL A 113 1.30 -11.34 11.73
N THR A 114 1.19 -10.66 12.89
CA THR A 114 2.24 -10.65 13.91
C THR A 114 2.53 -12.05 14.44
N ALA A 115 1.48 -12.83 14.75
CA ALA A 115 1.60 -14.20 15.23
C ALA A 115 2.26 -15.13 14.19
N ARG A 116 1.91 -14.97 12.91
CA ARG A 116 2.48 -15.76 11.81
C ARG A 116 3.95 -15.46 11.57
N ILE A 117 4.36 -14.19 11.61
CA ILE A 117 5.79 -13.83 11.50
C ILE A 117 6.57 -14.48 12.64
N ALA A 118 6.10 -14.35 13.88
CA ALA A 118 6.76 -14.92 15.06
C ALA A 118 6.87 -16.46 14.99
N ALA A 119 5.86 -17.12 14.43
CA ALA A 119 5.83 -18.58 14.27
C ALA A 119 6.51 -19.07 12.98
N GLY A 120 7.06 -18.19 12.14
CA GLY A 120 7.60 -18.55 10.83
C GLY A 120 6.58 -19.09 9.84
N LYS A 121 5.28 -18.79 10.03
CA LYS A 121 4.15 -19.24 9.20
C LYS A 121 3.91 -18.31 8.01
N LEU A 122 4.96 -18.08 7.23
CA LEU A 122 4.94 -17.29 6.01
C LEU A 122 6.08 -17.72 5.08
N ALA A 123 5.94 -17.43 3.79
CA ALA A 123 6.99 -17.68 2.83
C ALA A 123 8.22 -16.82 3.14
N ARG A 124 9.41 -17.44 3.17
CA ARG A 124 10.68 -16.76 3.44
C ARG A 124 11.23 -16.07 2.18
N ILE A 125 10.51 -15.07 1.67
CA ILE A 125 10.90 -14.29 0.50
C ILE A 125 11.28 -12.84 0.86
N PRO A 126 12.17 -12.19 0.07
CA PRO A 126 12.56 -10.81 0.31
C PRO A 126 11.41 -9.82 0.14
N GLN A 127 11.46 -8.72 0.88
CA GLN A 127 10.52 -7.61 0.75
C GLN A 127 11.29 -6.30 0.71
N PHE A 128 10.98 -5.43 -0.24
CA PHE A 128 11.31 -4.01 -0.10
C PHE A 128 10.03 -3.24 0.17
N GLY A 129 10.10 -2.23 1.03
CA GLY A 129 8.94 -1.38 1.28
C GLY A 129 9.33 -0.01 1.80
N GLY A 130 8.41 0.94 1.70
CA GLY A 130 8.66 2.29 2.18
C GLY A 130 7.44 3.17 2.13
N GLN A 131 7.57 4.31 2.79
CA GLN A 131 6.53 5.32 2.91
C GLN A 131 7.10 6.68 2.51
N LEU A 132 6.19 7.59 2.22
CA LEU A 132 6.48 8.99 1.95
C LEU A 132 6.44 9.81 3.24
N ASP A 133 7.12 10.96 3.28
CA ASP A 133 7.17 11.81 4.48
C ASP A 133 5.78 12.36 4.87
N ASN A 134 4.86 12.52 3.93
CA ASN A 134 3.57 13.20 4.15
C ASN A 134 2.39 12.45 3.51
N GLU A 135 2.33 11.14 3.69
CA GLU A 135 1.30 10.28 3.10
C GLU A 135 -0.12 10.84 3.25
N GLY A 136 -0.45 11.33 4.44
CA GLY A 136 -1.79 11.81 4.80
C GLY A 136 -2.26 13.04 4.05
N ASP A 137 -1.37 13.79 3.38
CA ASP A 137 -1.74 15.05 2.72
C ASP A 137 -2.84 14.88 1.67
N SER A 138 -2.91 13.71 1.02
CA SER A 138 -3.97 13.38 0.05
C SER A 138 -5.06 12.46 0.60
N LEU A 139 -5.01 12.10 1.88
CA LEU A 139 -5.90 11.13 2.52
C LEU A 139 -6.78 11.71 3.63
N VAL A 140 -6.63 13.00 3.92
CA VAL A 140 -7.51 13.76 4.80
C VAL A 140 -8.50 14.61 4.01
N PRO A 141 -9.60 15.10 4.63
CA PRO A 141 -10.53 16.00 3.96
C PRO A 141 -9.83 17.22 3.34
N PHE A 142 -10.18 17.49 2.08
CA PHE A 142 -9.58 18.51 1.25
C PHE A 142 -10.53 19.70 1.02
N SER A 143 -9.96 20.91 0.96
CA SER A 143 -10.57 22.07 0.31
C SER A 143 -9.55 22.79 -0.57
N PHE A 144 -10.02 23.67 -1.46
CA PHE A 144 -9.12 24.51 -2.27
C PHE A 144 -8.28 25.47 -1.42
N ASP A 145 -8.70 25.76 -0.19
CA ASP A 145 -7.97 26.61 0.76
C ASP A 145 -6.89 25.84 1.54
N GLY A 146 -6.94 24.50 1.53
CA GLY A 146 -5.93 23.66 2.16
C GLY A 146 -6.46 22.37 2.76
N ILE A 147 -5.58 21.75 3.56
CA ILE A 147 -5.86 20.57 4.37
C ILE A 147 -5.54 20.85 5.83
N ASN A 148 -6.13 20.08 6.74
CA ASN A 148 -5.68 20.08 8.13
C ASN A 148 -4.35 19.32 8.24
N GLN A 149 -3.23 20.06 8.28
CA GLN A 149 -1.88 19.49 8.32
C GLN A 149 -1.63 18.62 9.55
N THR A 150 -2.18 18.98 10.72
CA THR A 150 -2.07 18.15 11.93
C THR A 150 -2.75 16.81 11.72
N ALA A 151 -3.97 16.79 11.17
CA ALA A 151 -4.66 15.55 10.86
C ALA A 151 -3.93 14.73 9.79
N ALA A 152 -3.31 15.39 8.80
CA ALA A 152 -2.52 14.73 7.75
C ALA A 152 -1.26 14.08 8.31
N ASP A 153 -0.54 14.76 9.20
CA ASP A 153 0.62 14.21 9.90
C ASP A 153 0.20 13.04 10.81
N ASP A 154 -0.89 13.18 11.57
CA ASP A 154 -1.42 12.10 12.40
C ASP A 154 -1.82 10.87 11.58
N PHE A 155 -2.48 11.06 10.44
CA PHE A 155 -2.81 9.98 9.49
C PHE A 155 -1.54 9.31 8.97
N THR A 156 -0.56 10.11 8.54
CA THR A 156 0.72 9.64 8.00
C THR A 156 1.38 8.66 8.97
N TYR A 157 1.56 9.06 10.22
CA TYR A 157 2.26 8.24 11.20
C TYR A 157 1.42 7.07 11.70
N SER A 158 0.15 7.32 12.04
CA SER A 158 -0.69 6.32 12.71
C SER A 158 -1.11 5.18 11.78
N LEU A 159 -1.34 5.46 10.50
CA LEU A 159 -1.88 4.46 9.57
C LEU A 159 -0.86 3.89 8.60
N LEU A 160 0.23 4.60 8.29
CA LEU A 160 1.13 4.19 7.20
C LEU A 160 2.58 4.04 7.66
N VAL A 161 3.20 5.09 8.20
CA VAL A 161 4.64 5.10 8.50
C VAL A 161 5.01 4.18 9.67
N CYS A 162 4.31 4.30 10.80
CA CYS A 162 4.62 3.47 11.98
C CYS A 162 4.25 2.00 11.76
N PRO A 163 3.09 1.65 11.16
CA PRO A 163 2.78 0.28 10.76
C PRO A 163 3.82 -0.35 9.84
N GLY A 164 4.25 0.36 8.79
CA GLY A 164 5.30 -0.13 7.89
C GLY A 164 6.66 -0.29 8.58
N ALA A 165 7.00 0.60 9.51
CA ALA A 165 8.18 0.45 10.36
C ALA A 165 8.11 -0.82 11.22
N LYS A 166 6.94 -1.05 11.82
CA LYS A 166 6.70 -2.20 12.68
C LYS A 166 6.80 -3.51 11.90
N GLU A 167 6.22 -3.57 10.70
CA GLU A 167 6.30 -4.76 9.86
C GLU A 167 7.75 -5.07 9.49
N ALA A 168 8.48 -4.06 8.99
CA ALA A 168 9.89 -4.22 8.65
C ALA A 168 10.71 -4.73 9.84
N GLN A 169 10.46 -4.22 11.05
CA GLN A 169 11.12 -4.69 12.26
C GLN A 169 10.78 -6.15 12.60
N LEU A 170 9.50 -6.54 12.50
CA LEU A 170 9.09 -7.93 12.75
C LEU A 170 9.75 -8.89 11.76
N ARG A 171 9.83 -8.50 10.47
CA ARG A 171 10.50 -9.28 9.44
C ARG A 171 11.99 -9.44 9.70
N VAL A 172 12.68 -8.35 10.06
CA VAL A 172 14.11 -8.39 10.46
C VAL A 172 14.32 -9.31 11.66
N ASN A 173 13.48 -9.21 12.69
CA ASN A 173 13.56 -10.07 13.88
C ASN A 173 13.35 -11.56 13.55
N ALA A 174 12.55 -11.87 12.53
CA ALA A 174 12.35 -13.23 12.01
C ALA A 174 13.44 -13.68 11.01
N GLY A 175 14.48 -12.88 10.81
CA GLY A 175 15.58 -13.17 9.89
C GLY A 175 15.16 -13.19 8.42
N LEU A 176 14.14 -12.41 8.04
CA LEU A 176 13.65 -12.30 6.67
C LEU A 176 14.38 -11.16 5.93
N PRO A 177 14.87 -11.38 4.70
CA PRO A 177 15.49 -10.32 3.90
C PRO A 177 14.50 -9.17 3.70
N THR A 178 14.92 -7.99 4.14
CA THR A 178 14.05 -6.81 4.19
C THR A 178 14.86 -5.62 3.76
N PHE A 179 14.31 -4.81 2.87
CA PHE A 179 14.86 -3.55 2.40
C PHE A 179 13.86 -2.46 2.73
N ARG A 180 14.34 -1.30 3.17
CA ARG A 180 13.44 -0.20 3.55
C ARG A 180 13.89 1.11 2.95
N TYR A 181 12.91 1.87 2.46
CA TYR A 181 13.15 3.21 1.96
C TYR A 181 12.20 4.24 2.57
N ARG A 182 12.56 5.52 2.45
CA ARG A 182 11.75 6.69 2.76
C ARG A 182 11.82 7.65 1.59
N TYR A 183 10.68 8.02 1.01
CA TYR A 183 10.64 8.97 -0.10
C TYR A 183 10.23 10.36 0.39
N SER A 184 10.98 11.37 -0.04
CA SER A 184 10.80 12.75 0.41
C SER A 184 10.85 13.76 -0.75
N GLY A 185 10.69 13.26 -1.98
CA GLY A 185 10.63 14.03 -3.22
C GLY A 185 9.40 14.89 -3.39
N ILE A 186 9.57 16.21 -3.25
CA ILE A 186 8.57 17.21 -3.63
C ILE A 186 8.96 17.81 -4.99
N TYR A 187 8.04 17.72 -5.96
CA TYR A 187 8.22 18.26 -7.30
C TYR A 187 6.95 19.01 -7.73
N PRO A 188 7.05 20.27 -8.19
CA PRO A 188 5.88 21.07 -8.56
C PRO A 188 4.99 20.43 -9.63
N ASN A 189 5.57 19.65 -10.55
CA ASN A 189 4.82 18.93 -11.59
C ASN A 189 4.11 17.66 -11.09
N LEU A 190 4.40 17.23 -9.86
CA LEU A 190 3.73 16.10 -9.19
C LEU A 190 2.84 16.55 -8.04
N SER A 191 3.08 17.73 -7.44
CA SER A 191 2.29 18.27 -6.34
C SER A 191 1.17 19.18 -6.88
N PRO A 192 -0.11 18.75 -6.85
CA PRO A 192 -1.21 19.51 -7.46
C PRO A 192 -1.50 20.83 -6.75
N TYR A 193 -1.16 20.95 -5.46
CA TYR A 193 -1.36 22.15 -4.66
C TYR A 193 -0.12 22.46 -3.81
N PRO A 194 0.18 23.74 -3.52
CA PRO A 194 1.36 24.12 -2.72
C PRO A 194 1.37 23.56 -1.29
N PHE A 195 0.19 23.28 -0.72
CA PHE A 195 0.04 22.73 0.63
C PHE A 195 0.15 21.20 0.67
N ILE A 196 0.23 20.53 -0.49
CA ILE A 196 0.41 19.08 -0.61
C ILE A 196 1.90 18.78 -0.78
N ARG A 197 2.49 18.14 0.23
CA ARG A 197 3.93 17.83 0.30
C ARG A 197 4.20 16.49 -0.41
N THR A 198 4.91 15.56 0.22
CA THR A 198 5.12 14.19 -0.32
C THR A 198 3.93 13.30 -0.04
N TYR A 199 2.83 13.61 -0.72
CA TYR A 199 1.55 12.95 -0.51
C TYR A 199 1.52 11.51 -1.02
N HIS A 200 0.63 10.70 -0.45
CA HIS A 200 0.42 9.32 -0.84
C HIS A 200 0.24 9.17 -2.34
N THR A 201 1.03 8.30 -2.99
CA THR A 201 1.14 8.06 -4.46
C THR A 201 2.09 8.97 -5.24
N SER A 202 2.66 10.03 -4.65
CA SER A 202 3.51 10.96 -5.40
C SER A 202 4.84 10.36 -5.90
N ASP A 203 5.25 9.20 -5.37
CA ASP A 203 6.41 8.44 -5.82
C ASP A 203 6.09 7.46 -6.97
N VAL A 204 4.81 7.15 -7.23
CA VAL A 204 4.40 6.18 -8.27
C VAL A 204 4.89 6.60 -9.66
N PRO A 205 4.74 7.86 -10.11
CA PRO A 205 5.28 8.29 -11.40
C PRO A 205 6.81 8.12 -11.50
N MET A 206 7.51 8.16 -10.37
CA MET A 206 8.96 7.99 -10.30
C MET A 206 9.35 6.52 -10.46
N TRP A 207 8.64 5.60 -9.79
CA TRP A 207 8.86 4.15 -9.90
C TRP A 207 8.61 3.60 -11.31
N PHE A 208 7.63 4.15 -12.03
CA PHE A 208 7.25 3.71 -13.38
C PHE A 208 7.89 4.53 -14.50
N GLY A 209 8.69 5.55 -14.19
CA GLY A 209 9.32 6.39 -15.21
C GLY A 209 8.33 7.28 -15.97
N ALA A 210 7.09 7.43 -15.49
CA ALA A 210 6.03 8.21 -16.12
C ALA A 210 6.41 9.68 -16.27
N VAL A 211 7.26 10.21 -15.36
CA VAL A 211 7.85 11.55 -15.44
C VAL A 211 8.69 11.78 -16.71
N ASN A 212 9.04 10.72 -17.46
CA ASN A 212 9.78 10.84 -18.72
C ASN A 212 8.90 10.66 -19.96
N THR A 213 7.71 10.08 -19.82
CA THR A 213 6.92 9.58 -20.96
C THR A 213 5.56 10.25 -21.09
N VAL A 214 4.92 10.62 -19.98
CA VAL A 214 3.58 11.23 -19.98
C VAL A 214 3.67 12.70 -20.39
N GLN A 215 2.93 13.08 -21.43
CA GLN A 215 2.86 14.47 -21.90
C GLN A 215 2.25 15.38 -20.82
N GLY A 216 2.72 16.62 -20.70
CA GLY A 216 2.39 17.51 -19.59
C GLY A 216 3.30 17.30 -18.38
N LEU A 217 3.49 16.06 -17.91
CA LEU A 217 4.43 15.75 -16.83
C LEU A 217 5.88 15.88 -17.29
N LYS A 218 6.23 15.24 -18.42
CA LYS A 218 7.60 15.18 -18.94
C LYS A 218 8.17 16.55 -19.30
N ASP A 219 7.30 17.46 -19.72
CA ASP A 219 7.68 18.79 -20.21
C ASP A 219 8.15 19.70 -19.06
N GLN A 220 7.72 19.40 -17.83
CA GLN A 220 8.07 20.12 -16.61
C GLN A 220 9.05 19.34 -15.72
N THR A 221 9.49 18.15 -16.14
CA THR A 221 10.34 17.27 -15.34
C THR A 221 11.81 17.71 -15.38
N THR A 222 12.38 18.00 -14.22
CA THR A 222 13.77 18.48 -14.10
C THR A 222 14.80 17.35 -14.31
N ALA A 223 16.06 17.70 -14.61
CA ALA A 223 17.12 16.71 -14.78
C ALA A 223 17.34 15.85 -13.51
N GLU A 224 17.23 16.46 -12.33
CA GLU A 224 17.34 15.80 -11.04
C GLU A 224 16.18 14.82 -10.82
N GLN A 225 14.96 15.20 -11.19
CA GLN A 225 13.79 14.32 -11.13
C GLN A 225 13.96 13.12 -12.06
N LYS A 226 14.48 13.32 -13.29
CA LYS A 226 14.80 12.23 -14.22
C LYS A 226 15.84 11.28 -13.64
N LYS A 227 16.89 11.82 -13.01
CA LYS A 227 17.94 11.03 -12.35
C LYS A 227 17.39 10.20 -11.19
N GLN A 228 16.55 10.80 -10.35
CA GLN A 228 15.90 10.12 -9.23
C GLN A 228 14.95 9.02 -9.71
N SER A 229 14.13 9.29 -10.73
CA SER A 229 13.24 8.28 -11.32
C SER A 229 14.02 7.14 -11.97
N ALA A 230 15.13 7.43 -12.66
CA ALA A 230 16.00 6.40 -13.22
C ALA A 230 16.64 5.52 -12.13
N TYR A 231 17.02 6.10 -10.99
CA TYR A 231 17.52 5.36 -9.84
C TYR A 231 16.45 4.44 -9.24
N MET A 232 15.23 4.92 -9.06
CA MET A 232 14.12 4.13 -8.52
C MET A 232 13.71 2.98 -9.46
N GLN A 233 13.62 3.25 -10.77
CA GLN A 233 13.40 2.21 -11.79
C GLN A 233 14.53 1.16 -11.77
N GLY A 234 15.79 1.59 -11.67
CA GLY A 234 16.93 0.69 -11.58
C GLY A 234 16.88 -0.21 -10.34
N ALA A 235 16.49 0.32 -9.19
CA ALA A 235 16.26 -0.44 -7.97
C ALA A 235 15.13 -1.47 -8.15
N LEU A 236 13.98 -1.07 -8.71
CA LEU A 236 12.87 -1.98 -8.98
C LEU A 236 13.27 -3.11 -9.93
N VAL A 237 13.99 -2.79 -11.02
CA VAL A 237 14.51 -3.79 -11.97
C VAL A 237 15.49 -4.74 -11.29
N ALA A 238 16.42 -4.21 -10.49
CA ALA A 238 17.38 -5.02 -9.75
C ALA A 238 16.66 -6.01 -8.84
N PHE A 239 15.71 -5.55 -8.03
CA PHE A 239 14.91 -6.42 -7.17
C PHE A 239 14.08 -7.44 -7.97
N THR A 240 13.49 -7.04 -9.09
CA THR A 240 12.69 -7.94 -9.94
C THR A 240 13.55 -9.08 -10.51
N GLN A 241 14.78 -8.79 -10.91
CA GLN A 241 15.69 -9.75 -11.51
C GLN A 241 16.22 -10.77 -10.50
N ASP A 242 16.53 -10.34 -9.28
CA ASP A 242 16.94 -11.20 -8.18
C ASP A 242 16.64 -10.51 -6.84
N PRO A 243 15.49 -10.82 -6.21
CA PRO A 243 15.07 -10.20 -4.96
C PRO A 243 16.04 -10.39 -3.80
N GLN A 244 16.90 -11.41 -3.85
CA GLN A 244 17.81 -11.75 -2.76
C GLN A 244 19.09 -10.92 -2.80
N GLN A 245 19.65 -10.70 -4.00
CA GLN A 245 21.02 -10.20 -4.12
C GLN A 245 21.16 -8.91 -4.92
N ARG A 246 20.29 -8.68 -5.91
CA ARG A 246 20.56 -7.59 -6.88
C ARG A 246 20.31 -6.21 -6.31
N LEU A 247 19.41 -6.05 -5.35
CA LEU A 247 19.23 -4.77 -4.67
C LEU A 247 20.43 -4.41 -3.78
N ILE A 248 21.07 -5.41 -3.16
CA ILE A 248 22.35 -5.24 -2.43
C ILE A 248 23.45 -4.78 -3.39
N LYS A 249 23.58 -5.44 -4.54
CA LYS A 249 24.52 -5.05 -5.60
C LYS A 249 24.22 -3.66 -6.18
N TYR A 250 22.95 -3.26 -6.18
CA TYR A 250 22.51 -1.92 -6.57
C TYR A 250 22.85 -0.85 -5.52
N GLY A 251 23.29 -1.26 -4.32
CA GLY A 251 23.75 -0.37 -3.25
C GLY A 251 22.77 -0.21 -2.10
N TRP A 252 21.65 -0.94 -2.08
CA TRP A 252 20.72 -0.90 -0.94
C TRP A 252 21.17 -1.86 0.16
N PRO A 253 21.31 -1.40 1.42
CA PRO A 253 21.60 -2.28 2.53
C PRO A 253 20.37 -3.14 2.88
N LEU A 254 20.61 -4.33 3.42
CA LEU A 254 19.57 -5.03 4.19
C LEU A 254 19.20 -4.16 5.39
N TYR A 255 17.90 -4.01 5.62
CA TYR A 255 17.38 -3.26 6.75
C TYR A 255 17.73 -3.95 8.07
N GLN A 256 18.25 -3.19 9.03
CA GLN A 256 18.69 -3.65 10.34
C GLN A 256 17.80 -3.09 11.47
N GLY A 257 16.57 -2.65 11.17
CA GLY A 257 15.70 -2.10 12.20
C GLY A 257 16.28 -0.84 12.85
N SER A 258 16.16 -0.73 14.17
CA SER A 258 16.74 0.36 14.97
C SER A 258 18.25 0.20 15.25
N THR A 259 18.89 -0.91 14.86
CA THR A 259 20.29 -1.19 15.20
C THR A 259 21.29 -0.66 14.17
N GLY A 260 20.83 -0.05 13.06
CA GLY A 260 21.71 0.43 11.99
C GLY A 260 21.09 1.51 11.11
N LYS A 261 21.95 2.32 10.46
CA LYS A 261 21.54 3.33 9.48
C LYS A 261 21.35 2.71 8.09
N THR A 262 20.30 1.90 7.96
CA THR A 262 20.03 1.09 6.75
C THR A 262 18.74 1.50 6.02
N LEU A 263 18.18 2.66 6.36
CA LEU A 263 17.04 3.24 5.65
C LEU A 263 17.54 3.99 4.41
N VAL A 264 17.06 3.61 3.22
CA VAL A 264 17.40 4.30 1.98
C VAL A 264 16.53 5.54 1.83
N HIS A 265 17.14 6.71 1.72
CA HIS A 265 16.40 7.95 1.46
C HIS A 265 16.29 8.19 -0.05
N LEU A 266 15.07 8.11 -0.57
CA LEU A 266 14.73 8.37 -1.97
C LEU A 266 14.33 9.84 -2.15
N ASP A 267 15.28 10.70 -1.84
CA ASP A 267 15.49 12.08 -2.27
C ASP A 267 16.54 12.67 -1.32
N PRO A 268 17.76 12.96 -1.78
CA PRO A 268 18.84 13.42 -0.91
C PRO A 268 18.61 14.81 -0.31
N ARG A 269 17.56 15.55 -0.71
CA ARG A 269 17.28 16.91 -0.23
C ARG A 269 16.84 16.98 1.24
N THR A 270 16.43 15.87 1.86
CA THR A 270 15.87 15.84 3.23
C THR A 270 16.28 14.61 4.04
N ALA A 271 17.58 14.31 4.13
CA ALA A 271 18.12 13.21 4.95
C ALA A 271 18.01 13.39 6.48
N GLN A 272 17.10 14.22 7.00
CA GLN A 272 16.91 14.45 8.42
C GLN A 272 15.42 14.53 8.76
N ARG A 273 14.87 13.44 9.30
CA ARG A 273 13.76 13.41 10.27
C ARG A 273 13.34 11.96 10.52
N CYS A 274 14.08 11.29 11.40
CA CYS A 274 13.62 10.28 12.36
C CYS A 274 14.86 9.88 13.16
N GLY A 275 15.15 10.67 14.20
CA GLY A 275 15.99 10.20 15.29
C GLY A 275 15.08 9.49 16.27
N VAL A 276 15.29 8.17 16.39
CA VAL A 276 15.25 7.24 17.53
C VAL A 276 14.98 5.85 16.97
#